data_AF-A0A8H6ETB3-F1
#
_entry.id   AF-A0A8H6ETB3-F1
#
_cell.length_a   1.000
_cell.length_b   1.000
_cell.length_c   1.000
_cell.angle_alpha   90.00
_cell.angle_beta   90.00
_cell.angle_gamma   90.00
#
_symmetry.space_group_name_H-M   'P 1'
#
loop_
_entity.id
_entity.type
_entity.pdbx_description
1 polymer ?
#
loop_
_entity_poly.entity_id
_entity_poly.type
_entity_poly.pdbx_seq_one_letter_code
_entity_poly.pdbx_strand_id
1 'polypeptide(L)'
;MSFSSEDIKVYQQFHHYDFDGNNEYKEGLVAVLQKYIFMQAEKDPSLKKEVDAGNLDTNKIKPEDKDQLIAQTKVFFFCKQTGNILDLDDYRRWVSSNPPELNSPQYSANYEQLVDMIVNNKPIPGIKKIPDTVLDPQTSSKHVLKERSKPWEKKD
;
A
#
# COMPACT_ATOMS: atom_id res chain seq x y z
N MET A 1 8.13 23.86 16.60
CA MET A 1 7.55 23.26 17.82
C MET A 1 8.09 21.86 17.90
N SER A 2 8.69 21.48 19.02
CA SER A 2 9.17 20.10 19.22
C SER A 2 8.02 19.29 19.80
N PHE A 3 7.73 18.12 19.22
CA PHE A 3 6.75 17.17 19.76
C PHE A 3 7.36 16.46 20.98
N SER A 4 6.54 16.12 21.99
CA SER A 4 7.05 15.32 23.12
C SER A 4 7.38 13.89 22.68
N SER A 5 8.23 13.21 23.46
CA SER A 5 8.51 11.79 23.26
C SER A 5 7.25 10.92 23.36
N GLU A 6 6.33 11.29 24.25
CA GLU A 6 5.02 10.65 24.40
C GLU A 6 4.16 10.86 23.15
N ASP A 7 4.09 12.09 22.62
CA ASP A 7 3.30 12.41 21.43
C ASP A 7 3.78 11.61 20.22
N ILE A 8 5.10 11.51 20.03
CA ILE A 8 5.71 10.73 18.95
C ILE A 8 5.30 9.25 19.02
N LYS A 9 5.29 8.67 20.23
CA LYS A 9 4.84 7.27 20.41
C LYS A 9 3.37 7.10 20.04
N VAL A 10 2.52 8.07 20.42
CA VAL A 10 1.09 8.06 20.07
C VAL A 10 0.92 8.17 18.55
N TYR A 11 1.67 9.04 17.87
CA TYR A 11 1.66 9.18 16.42
C TYR A 11 2.08 7.90 15.70
N GLN A 12 3.15 7.26 16.18
CA GLN A 12 3.60 5.97 15.65
C GLN A 12 2.53 4.89 15.86
N GLN A 13 1.90 4.84 17.03
CA GLN A 13 0.85 3.87 17.33
C GLN A 13 -0.39 4.10 16.45
N PHE A 14 -0.80 5.35 16.25
CA PHE A 14 -1.92 5.70 15.36
C PHE A 14 -1.66 5.28 13.91
N HIS A 15 -0.43 5.51 13.41
CA HIS A 15 -0.07 5.15 12.04
C HIS A 15 -0.09 3.63 11.79
N HIS A 16 0.33 2.82 12.77
CA HIS A 16 0.34 1.35 12.66
C HIS A 16 -0.96 0.69 13.13
N TYR A 17 -1.97 1.48 13.47
CA TYR A 17 -3.23 0.94 13.97
C TYR A 17 -4.03 0.29 12.83
N ASP A 18 -4.48 -0.94 13.04
CA ASP A 18 -5.33 -1.65 12.09
C ASP A 18 -6.81 -1.23 12.24
N PHE A 19 -7.21 -0.25 11.43
CA PHE A 19 -8.59 0.20 11.34
C PHE A 19 -9.47 -0.76 10.52
N ASP A 20 -8.89 -1.47 9.54
CA ASP A 20 -9.62 -2.35 8.63
C ASP A 20 -10.00 -3.69 9.27
N GLY A 21 -9.30 -4.11 10.33
CA GLY A 21 -9.66 -5.27 11.13
C GLY A 21 -10.88 -5.07 12.05
N ASN A 22 -11.24 -3.82 12.38
CA ASN A 22 -12.27 -3.54 13.38
C ASN A 22 -13.65 -3.22 12.77
N ASN A 23 -14.67 -4.01 13.11
CA ASN A 23 -16.02 -3.81 12.60
C ASN A 23 -16.74 -2.60 13.23
N GLU A 24 -16.49 -2.29 14.51
CA GLU A 24 -17.09 -1.13 15.19
C GLU A 24 -16.65 0.18 14.54
N TYR A 25 -15.38 0.27 14.15
CA TYR A 25 -14.86 1.41 13.39
C TYR A 25 -15.58 1.58 12.05
N LYS A 26 -15.77 0.48 11.30
CA LYS A 26 -16.43 0.52 9.98
C LYS A 26 -17.87 0.98 10.10
N GLU A 27 -18.62 0.44 11.06
CA GLU A 27 -20.00 0.83 11.33
C GLU A 27 -20.09 2.29 11.76
N GLY A 28 -19.17 2.73 12.64
CA GLY A 28 -19.07 4.12 13.06
C GLY A 28 -18.77 5.07 11.90
N LEU A 29 -17.85 4.70 11.01
CA LEU A 29 -17.51 5.49 9.82
C LEU A 29 -18.72 5.63 8.89
N VAL A 30 -19.45 4.53 8.64
CA VAL A 30 -20.67 4.58 7.85
C VAL A 30 -21.68 5.53 8.50
N ALA A 31 -21.94 5.42 9.80
CA ALA A 31 -22.86 6.30 10.51
C ALA A 31 -22.47 7.79 10.42
N VAL A 32 -21.18 8.11 10.51
CA VAL A 32 -20.67 9.48 10.37
C VAL A 32 -20.91 10.01 8.95
N LEU A 33 -20.61 9.22 7.92
CA LEU A 33 -20.84 9.59 6.53
C LEU A 33 -22.33 9.79 6.23
N GLN A 34 -23.18 8.89 6.73
CA GLN A 34 -24.64 8.98 6.61
C GLN A 34 -25.18 10.25 7.26
N LYS A 35 -24.74 10.56 8.48
CA LYS A 35 -25.09 11.80 9.17
C LYS A 35 -24.67 13.03 8.38
N TYR A 36 -23.47 13.01 7.79
CA TYR A 36 -23.01 14.11 6.94
C TYR A 36 -23.92 14.31 5.72
N ILE A 37 -24.33 13.24 5.04
CA ILE A 37 -25.28 13.33 3.92
C ILE A 37 -26.61 13.91 4.38
N PHE A 38 -27.11 13.50 5.55
CA PHE A 38 -28.35 14.05 6.12
C PHE A 38 -28.25 15.57 6.35
N MET A 39 -27.13 16.04 6.93
CA MET A 39 -26.90 17.48 7.10
C MET A 39 -26.80 18.24 5.76
N GLN A 40 -26.28 17.60 4.72
CA GLN A 40 -26.23 18.20 3.38
C GLN A 40 -27.60 18.22 2.71
N ALA A 41 -28.42 17.18 2.93
CA ALA A 41 -29.80 17.11 2.47
C ALA A 41 -30.69 18.19 3.09
N GLU A 42 -30.41 18.65 4.31
CA GLU A 42 -31.10 19.82 4.88
C GLU A 42 -30.81 21.12 4.10
N LYS A 43 -29.62 21.24 3.53
CA LYS A 43 -29.19 22.42 2.75
C LYS A 43 -29.61 22.35 1.29
N ASP A 44 -29.64 21.15 0.71
CA ASP A 44 -30.02 20.92 -0.68
C ASP A 44 -31.32 20.08 -0.77
N PRO A 45 -32.43 20.69 -1.22
CA PRO A 45 -33.72 20.01 -1.38
C PRO A 45 -33.70 18.79 -2.32
N SER A 46 -32.71 18.70 -3.22
CA SER A 46 -32.56 17.58 -4.16
C SER A 46 -32.07 16.33 -3.44
N LEU A 47 -31.06 16.49 -2.58
CA LEU A 47 -30.51 15.43 -1.73
C LEU A 47 -31.52 14.93 -0.70
N LYS A 48 -32.39 15.81 -0.20
CA LYS A 48 -33.48 15.43 0.72
C LYS A 48 -34.41 14.37 0.15
N LYS A 49 -34.83 14.52 -1.11
CA LYS A 49 -35.71 13.54 -1.77
C LYS A 49 -35.04 12.17 -1.94
N GLU A 50 -33.73 12.14 -2.16
CA GLU A 50 -32.97 10.90 -2.30
C GLU A 50 -32.79 10.20 -0.95
N VAL A 51 -32.48 10.95 0.11
CA VAL A 51 -32.39 10.44 1.49
C VAL A 51 -33.75 9.91 1.98
N ASP A 52 -34.84 10.64 1.72
CA ASP A 52 -36.21 10.21 2.06
C ASP A 52 -36.64 8.95 1.29
N ALA A 53 -36.10 8.73 0.09
CA ALA A 53 -36.30 7.51 -0.70
C ALA A 53 -35.41 6.33 -0.26
N GLY A 54 -34.58 6.52 0.78
CA GLY A 54 -33.66 5.52 1.30
C GLY A 54 -32.39 5.32 0.47
N ASN A 55 -32.13 6.18 -0.52
CA ASN A 55 -30.93 6.08 -1.34
C ASN A 55 -29.79 6.89 -0.74
N LEU A 56 -28.96 6.22 0.08
CA LEU A 56 -27.86 6.84 0.82
C LEU A 56 -26.50 6.51 0.19
N ASP A 57 -26.25 7.10 -0.97
CA ASP A 57 -25.01 6.90 -1.73
C ASP A 57 -23.84 7.67 -1.11
N THR A 58 -23.00 6.99 -0.34
CA THR A 58 -21.76 7.56 0.23
C THR A 58 -20.73 8.01 -0.82
N ASN A 59 -20.90 7.61 -2.08
CA ASN A 59 -20.06 8.02 -3.20
C ASN A 59 -20.43 9.39 -3.79
N LYS A 60 -21.60 9.95 -3.44
CA LYS A 60 -21.99 11.31 -3.87
C LYS A 60 -21.34 12.42 -3.03
N ILE A 61 -20.72 12.07 -1.90
CA ILE A 61 -19.98 13.01 -1.06
C ILE A 61 -18.74 13.48 -1.82
N LYS A 62 -18.42 14.77 -1.74
CA LYS A 62 -17.17 15.32 -2.26
C LYS A 62 -15.98 14.56 -1.68
N PRO A 63 -14.99 14.16 -2.50
CA PRO A 63 -13.88 13.33 -2.03
C PRO A 63 -13.10 14.01 -0.90
N GLU A 64 -12.96 15.33 -0.93
CA GLU A 64 -12.24 16.09 0.09
C GLU A 64 -12.94 16.02 1.46
N ASP A 65 -14.27 16.18 1.47
CA ASP A 65 -15.07 16.10 2.69
C ASP A 65 -15.07 14.67 3.26
N LYS A 66 -15.10 13.67 2.37
CA LYS A 66 -15.04 12.25 2.74
C LYS A 66 -13.72 11.92 3.42
N ASP A 67 -12.59 12.35 2.86
CA ASP A 67 -11.26 12.12 3.43
C ASP A 67 -11.11 12.77 4.81
N GLN A 68 -11.65 13.98 4.98
CA GLN A 68 -11.67 14.65 6.28
C GLN A 68 -12.50 13.87 7.32
N LEU A 69 -13.71 13.43 6.95
CA LEU A 69 -14.57 12.64 7.84
C LEU A 69 -13.92 11.30 8.21
N ILE A 70 -13.25 10.64 7.27
CA ILE A 70 -12.48 9.42 7.53
C ILE A 70 -11.37 9.71 8.53
N ALA A 71 -10.56 10.75 8.30
CA ALA A 71 -9.45 11.11 9.19
C ALA A 71 -9.96 11.44 10.61
N GLN A 72 -10.99 12.27 10.72
CA GLN A 72 -11.60 12.62 12.00
C GLN A 72 -12.15 11.39 12.73
N THR A 73 -12.82 10.49 12.01
CA THR A 73 -13.37 9.26 12.60
C THR A 73 -12.25 8.32 13.06
N LYS A 74 -11.16 8.20 12.31
CA LYS A 74 -9.98 7.42 12.72
C LYS A 74 -9.39 7.96 14.03
N VAL A 75 -9.19 9.27 14.11
CA VAL A 75 -8.66 9.93 15.32
C VAL A 75 -9.60 9.69 16.50
N PHE A 76 -10.89 9.96 16.33
CA PHE A 76 -11.89 9.75 17.37
C PHE A 76 -11.88 8.30 17.88
N PHE A 77 -11.91 7.35 16.97
CA PHE A 77 -11.92 5.93 17.31
C PHE A 77 -10.64 5.51 18.03
N PHE A 78 -9.49 5.94 17.55
CA PHE A 78 -8.19 5.65 18.16
C PHE A 78 -8.09 6.23 19.58
N CYS A 79 -8.51 7.49 19.77
CA CYS A 79 -8.52 8.14 21.08
C CYS A 79 -9.47 7.41 22.04
N LYS A 80 -10.65 6.99 21.56
CA LYS A 80 -11.62 6.20 22.34
C LYS A 80 -11.01 4.85 22.79
N GLN A 81 -10.30 4.16 21.90
CA GLN A 81 -9.78 2.81 22.15
C GLN A 81 -8.54 2.81 23.03
N THR A 82 -7.63 3.77 22.83
CA THR A 82 -6.33 3.80 23.51
C THR A 82 -6.32 4.69 24.75
N GLY A 83 -7.28 5.61 24.88
CA GLY A 83 -7.29 6.64 25.92
C GLY A 83 -6.26 7.76 25.69
N ASN A 84 -5.51 7.71 24.59
CA ASN A 84 -4.56 8.75 24.22
C ASN A 84 -5.29 9.95 23.59
N ILE A 85 -4.68 11.13 23.69
CA ILE A 85 -5.15 12.33 23.02
C ILE A 85 -4.28 12.55 21.79
N LEU A 86 -4.92 12.58 20.62
CA LEU A 86 -4.26 12.82 19.33
C LEU A 86 -4.93 14.01 18.64
N ASP A 87 -4.13 15.02 18.33
CA ASP A 87 -4.55 16.12 17.45
C ASP A 87 -4.17 15.80 16.00
N LEU A 88 -5.14 15.92 15.09
CA LEU A 88 -4.95 15.57 13.68
C LEU A 88 -4.00 16.54 12.97
N ASP A 89 -4.03 17.83 13.29
CA ASP A 89 -3.18 18.83 12.65
C ASP A 89 -1.73 18.69 13.12
N ASP A 90 -1.52 18.38 14.40
CA ASP A 90 -0.18 18.10 14.92
C ASP A 90 0.39 16.80 14.36
N TYR A 91 -0.42 15.73 14.24
CA TYR A 91 -0.03 14.52 13.55
C TYR A 91 0.39 14.80 12.10
N ARG A 92 -0.38 15.60 11.35
CA ARG A 92 -0.05 15.97 9.96
C ARG A 92 1.27 16.74 9.86
N ARG A 93 1.55 17.63 10.82
CA ARG A 93 2.84 18.34 10.91
C ARG A 93 3.99 17.39 11.23
N TRP A 94 3.77 16.43 12.13
CA TRP A 94 4.74 15.40 12.45
C TRP A 94 5.06 14.53 11.24
N VAL A 95 4.05 14.02 10.53
CA VAL A 95 4.21 13.26 9.28
C VAL A 95 4.93 14.07 8.19
N SER A 96 4.65 15.37 8.10
CA SER A 96 5.32 16.23 7.11
C SER A 96 6.80 16.47 7.44
N SER A 97 7.16 16.47 8.73
CA SER A 97 8.53 16.71 9.19
C SER A 97 9.35 15.43 9.30
N ASN A 98 8.69 14.33 9.63
CA ASN A 98 9.22 12.98 9.68
C ASN A 98 8.27 12.14 8.84
N PRO A 99 8.47 12.09 7.50
CA PRO A 99 7.70 11.15 6.70
C PRO A 99 7.93 9.77 7.32
N PRO A 100 6.89 9.10 7.85
CA PRO A 100 7.06 7.75 8.33
C PRO A 100 7.61 6.97 7.16
N GLU A 101 8.77 6.30 7.34
CA GLU A 101 9.34 5.43 6.31
C GLU A 101 8.25 4.44 5.90
N LEU A 102 7.64 4.74 4.78
CA LEU A 102 6.38 4.21 4.33
C LEU A 102 6.63 2.80 3.84
N ASN A 103 6.61 1.81 4.72
CA ASN A 103 6.34 0.41 4.40
C ASN A 103 7.10 -0.18 3.18
N SER A 104 8.20 0.42 2.74
CA SER A 104 9.23 -0.28 2.03
C SER A 104 9.94 -1.07 3.10
N PRO A 105 10.05 -2.41 2.99
CA PRO A 105 11.04 -3.09 3.82
C PRO A 105 12.32 -2.29 3.66
N GLN A 106 12.95 -1.90 4.77
CA GLN A 106 14.17 -1.12 4.75
C GLN A 106 15.18 -1.94 3.95
N TYR A 107 15.24 -1.66 2.66
CA TYR A 107 15.94 -2.51 1.75
C TYR A 107 17.40 -2.31 2.11
N SER A 108 18.16 -3.40 2.22
CA SER A 108 19.59 -3.26 2.46
C SER A 108 20.16 -2.26 1.47
N ALA A 109 21.16 -1.46 1.86
CA ALA A 109 21.78 -0.47 0.98
C ALA A 109 22.13 -1.02 -0.42
N ASN A 110 22.42 -2.33 -0.50
CA ASN A 110 22.64 -3.05 -1.75
C ASN A 110 21.44 -3.03 -2.71
N TYR A 111 20.22 -3.21 -2.22
CA TYR A 111 19.02 -3.22 -3.06
C TYR A 111 18.65 -1.81 -3.55
N GLU A 112 18.77 -0.79 -2.71
CA GLU A 112 18.55 0.60 -3.14
C GLU A 112 19.50 0.99 -4.27
N GLN A 113 20.79 0.63 -4.13
CA GLN A 113 21.78 0.80 -5.18
C GLN A 113 21.41 0.05 -6.46
N LEU A 114 20.88 -1.18 -6.35
CA LEU A 114 20.42 -1.96 -7.51
C LEU A 114 19.21 -1.31 -8.19
N VAL A 115 18.24 -0.81 -7.44
CA VAL A 115 17.07 -0.10 -7.99
C VAL A 115 17.51 1.16 -8.73
N ASP A 116 18.42 1.96 -8.15
CA ASP A 116 18.99 3.13 -8.83
C ASP A 116 19.67 2.75 -10.15
N MET A 117 20.43 1.64 -10.16
CA MET A 117 21.06 1.15 -11.39
C MET A 117 20.01 0.77 -12.45
N ILE A 118 18.93 0.11 -12.06
CA ILE A 118 17.85 -0.29 -12.98
C ILE A 118 17.13 0.94 -13.53
N VAL A 119 16.71 1.87 -12.67
CA VAL A 119 15.94 3.07 -13.05
C VAL A 119 16.74 3.97 -13.99
N ASN A 120 18.04 4.13 -13.72
CA ASN A 120 18.94 4.96 -14.54
C ASN A 120 19.57 4.19 -15.72
N ASN A 121 19.15 2.95 -15.99
CA ASN A 121 19.73 2.09 -17.03
C ASN A 121 21.26 1.92 -16.92
N LYS A 122 21.81 1.95 -15.70
CA LYS A 122 23.22 1.66 -15.44
C LYS A 122 23.47 0.14 -15.54
N PRO A 123 24.65 -0.30 -15.99
CA PRO A 123 24.97 -1.72 -16.07
C PRO A 123 25.07 -2.35 -14.68
N ILE A 124 24.39 -3.48 -14.47
CA ILE A 124 24.44 -4.24 -13.22
C ILE A 124 25.76 -5.05 -13.17
N PRO A 125 26.59 -4.88 -12.13
CA PRO A 125 27.84 -5.62 -11.99
C PRO A 125 27.62 -7.15 -12.04
N GLY A 126 28.53 -7.87 -12.71
CA GLY A 126 28.52 -9.34 -12.77
C GLY A 126 27.57 -9.98 -13.80
N ILE A 127 26.73 -9.20 -14.48
CA ILE A 127 25.87 -9.72 -15.55
C ILE A 127 26.66 -9.86 -16.86
N LYS A 128 26.76 -11.08 -17.39
CA LYS A 128 27.34 -11.35 -18.71
C LYS A 128 26.35 -10.97 -19.80
N LYS A 129 26.78 -10.14 -20.76
CA LYS A 129 25.99 -9.85 -21.96
C LYS A 129 26.03 -11.07 -22.87
N ILE A 130 24.87 -11.69 -23.08
CA ILE A 130 24.70 -12.70 -24.12
C ILE A 130 24.41 -11.93 -25.42
N PRO A 131 25.22 -12.10 -26.47
CA PRO A 131 24.90 -11.50 -27.75
C PRO A 131 23.62 -12.16 -28.31
N ASP A 132 22.77 -11.39 -29.00
CA ASP A 132 21.60 -11.91 -29.75
C ASP A 132 22.01 -12.72 -31.00
N THR A 133 23.20 -13.31 -30.98
CA THR A 133 23.70 -14.14 -32.05
C THR A 133 23.03 -15.50 -31.97
N VAL A 134 22.08 -15.74 -32.86
CA VAL A 134 21.67 -17.10 -33.22
C VAL A 134 22.85 -17.74 -33.92
N LEU A 135 23.54 -18.67 -33.26
CA LEU A 135 24.63 -19.44 -33.86
C LEU A 135 24.05 -20.26 -35.03
N ASP A 136 24.73 -20.24 -36.18
CA ASP A 136 24.31 -21.03 -37.34
C ASP A 136 24.24 -22.52 -36.97
N PRO A 137 23.12 -23.23 -37.27
CA PRO A 137 22.97 -24.65 -36.96
C PRO A 137 24.12 -25.52 -37.52
N GLN A 138 24.81 -25.05 -38.55
CA GLN A 138 25.96 -25.72 -39.17
C GLN A 138 27.23 -25.70 -38.31
N THR A 139 27.36 -24.75 -37.37
CA THR A 139 28.49 -24.69 -36.41
C THR A 139 28.24 -25.50 -35.14
N SER A 140 27.03 -26.05 -34.98
CA SER A 140 26.72 -26.96 -33.88
C SER A 140 27.53 -28.25 -34.02
N SER A 141 28.16 -28.68 -32.93
CA SER A 141 28.89 -29.95 -32.90
C SER A 141 27.91 -31.11 -33.07
N LYS A 142 28.23 -32.03 -33.97
CA LYS A 142 27.45 -33.26 -34.15
C LYS A 142 27.81 -34.23 -33.02
N HIS A 143 26.82 -34.93 -32.47
CA HIS A 143 27.07 -35.97 -31.47
C HIS A 143 27.81 -37.14 -32.12
N VAL A 144 29.10 -37.30 -31.81
CA VAL A 144 29.98 -38.37 -32.34
C VAL A 144 30.02 -39.60 -31.43
N LEU A 145 29.57 -39.48 -30.18
CA LEU A 145 29.61 -40.57 -29.20
C LEU A 145 28.66 -41.70 -29.60
N LYS A 146 29.15 -42.94 -29.52
CA LYS A 146 28.35 -44.14 -29.74
C LYS A 146 27.39 -44.34 -28.57
N GLU A 147 26.12 -44.61 -28.86
CA GLU A 147 25.14 -44.92 -27.81
C GLU A 147 25.58 -46.16 -27.03
N ARG A 148 25.48 -46.10 -25.70
CA ARG A 148 25.84 -47.22 -24.83
C ARG A 148 24.77 -48.31 -24.97
N SER A 149 25.17 -49.49 -25.44
CA SER A 149 24.27 -50.63 -25.56
C SER A 149 23.65 -50.99 -24.22
N LYS A 150 22.37 -51.32 -24.27
CA LYS A 150 21.61 -51.64 -23.07
C LYS A 150 22.00 -53.06 -22.60
N PRO A 151 22.04 -53.32 -21.28
CA PRO A 151 22.56 -54.59 -20.75
C PRO A 151 21.88 -55.85 -21.29
N TRP A 152 20.62 -55.75 -21.73
CA TRP A 152 19.79 -56.84 -22.28
C TRP A 152 19.93 -57.04 -23.80
N GLU A 153 20.73 -56.23 -24.49
CA GLU A 153 21.02 -56.39 -25.93
C GLU A 153 22.16 -57.38 -26.21
N LYS A 154 22.79 -57.90 -25.16
CA LYS A 154 23.74 -59.00 -25.28
C LYS A 154 22.93 -60.25 -25.66
N LYS A 155 23.09 -60.74 -26.90
CA LYS A 155 22.69 -62.11 -27.23
C LYS A 155 23.58 -63.06 -26.44
N ASP A 156 22.97 -64.02 -25.75
CA ASP A 156 23.67 -65.14 -25.11
C ASP A 156 24.54 -65.91 -26.12
#